data_AF-A0A067P175-F1
#
_entry.id   AF-A0A067P175-F1
#
_cell.length_a   1.000
_cell.length_b   1.000
_cell.length_c   1.000
_cell.angle_alpha   90.00
_cell.angle_beta   90.00
_cell.angle_gamma   90.00
#
_symmetry.space_group_name_H-M   'P 1'
#
loop_
_entity.id
_entity.type
_entity.pdbx_description
1 polymer ?
#
loop_
_entity_poly.entity_id
_entity_poly.type
_entity_poly.pdbx_seq_one_letter_code
_entity_poly.pdbx_strand_id
1 'polypeptide(L)'
;MQVRVPTNSCSTGPAPFPLVVAGHGMTVIKDAGLASSGERWASDAGYASLIFDYQFFGDSGGEPRKLVSLEKQLEGYKSVLKWARQHPDPFVTTTSS
;
A
#
# COMPACT_ATOMS: atom_id res chain seq x y z
N MET A 1 -6.93 -1.69 2.40
CA MET A 1 -5.46 -1.48 2.38
C MET A 1 -4.80 -2.83 2.50
N GLN A 2 -3.64 -3.04 1.86
CA GLN A 2 -2.84 -4.26 1.97
C GLN A 2 -1.38 -3.87 2.22
N VAL A 3 -0.78 -4.46 3.25
CA VAL A 3 0.61 -4.22 3.66
C VAL A 3 1.47 -5.44 3.34
N ARG A 4 2.70 -5.21 2.86
CA ARG A 4 3.77 -6.21 2.77
C ARG A 4 5.07 -5.65 3.35
N VAL A 5 5.88 -6.52 3.91
CA VAL A 5 7.21 -6.20 4.45
C VAL A 5 8.26 -7.13 3.85
N PRO A 6 9.53 -6.68 3.72
CA PRO A 6 10.60 -7.52 3.21
C PRO A 6 10.82 -8.79 4.02
N THR A 7 11.27 -9.85 3.35
CA THR A 7 11.80 -11.05 4.01
C THR A 7 13.31 -10.88 4.27
N ASN A 8 13.80 -11.49 5.36
CA ASN A 8 15.16 -11.36 5.93
C ASN A 8 16.34 -11.35 4.92
N SER A 9 16.21 -11.97 3.75
CA SER A 9 17.26 -12.08 2.74
C SER A 9 17.37 -10.87 1.79
N CYS A 10 16.42 -9.93 1.80
CA CYS A 10 16.37 -8.81 0.84
C CYS A 10 16.15 -7.43 1.49
N SER A 11 16.41 -7.25 2.79
CA SER A 11 16.28 -5.91 3.41
C SER A 11 17.52 -5.04 3.16
N THR A 12 17.33 -3.80 2.68
CA THR A 12 18.41 -2.83 2.43
C THR A 12 18.88 -2.09 3.71
N GLY A 13 18.25 -2.31 4.87
CA GLY A 13 18.61 -1.66 6.12
C GLY A 13 17.74 -2.07 7.32
N PRO A 14 18.05 -1.60 8.54
CA PRO A 14 17.28 -1.92 9.74
C PRO A 14 15.87 -1.30 9.67
N ALA A 15 14.90 -1.99 10.27
CA ALA A 15 13.54 -1.50 10.41
C ALA A 15 13.46 -0.16 11.18
N PRO A 16 12.44 0.69 10.95
CA PRO A 16 11.34 0.52 9.98
C PRO A 16 11.82 0.62 8.52
N PHE A 17 11.33 -0.29 7.68
CA PHE A 17 11.71 -0.31 6.26
C PHE A 17 11.17 0.93 5.53
N PRO A 18 11.89 1.46 4.52
CA PRO A 18 11.32 2.52 3.69
C PRO A 18 10.04 2.01 3.00
N LEU A 19 8.99 2.83 2.99
CA LEU A 19 7.63 2.44 2.60
C LEU A 19 7.26 3.02 1.23
N VAL A 20 6.82 2.16 0.32
CA VAL A 20 6.13 2.54 -0.93
C VAL A 20 4.63 2.54 -0.70
N VAL A 21 3.97 3.66 -0.99
CA VAL A 21 2.51 3.78 -0.94
C VAL A 21 1.96 3.94 -2.35
N ALA A 22 1.01 3.09 -2.76
CA ALA A 22 0.47 3.12 -4.11
C ALA A 22 -1.04 2.85 -4.17
N GLY A 23 -1.77 3.68 -4.91
CA GLY A 23 -3.15 3.44 -5.32
C GLY A 23 -3.23 2.83 -6.72
N HIS A 24 -4.35 2.17 -7.04
CA HIS A 24 -4.54 1.55 -8.36
C HIS A 24 -4.58 2.55 -9.52
N GLY A 25 -4.43 2.04 -10.75
CA GLY A 25 -4.59 2.83 -11.98
C GLY A 25 -6.04 3.25 -12.25
N MET A 26 -6.24 4.05 -13.31
CA MET A 26 -7.58 4.48 -13.72
C MET A 26 -8.48 3.26 -13.99
N THR A 27 -9.73 3.31 -13.50
CA THR A 27 -10.81 2.32 -13.71
C THR A 27 -10.59 0.88 -13.25
N VAL A 28 -9.47 0.57 -12.60
CA VAL A 28 -9.17 -0.77 -12.04
C VAL A 28 -9.24 -0.78 -10.51
N ILE A 29 -8.87 -1.89 -9.89
CA ILE A 29 -8.70 -2.05 -8.43
C ILE A 29 -7.28 -2.55 -8.12
N LYS A 30 -6.85 -2.50 -6.85
CA LYS A 30 -5.50 -2.91 -6.42
C LYS A 30 -5.15 -4.35 -6.83
N ASP A 31 -6.15 -5.23 -6.91
CA ASP A 31 -5.95 -6.64 -7.24
C ASP A 31 -5.73 -6.88 -8.74
N ALA A 32 -5.96 -5.85 -9.59
CA ALA A 32 -5.68 -5.88 -11.02
C ALA A 32 -4.19 -5.63 -11.34
N GLY A 33 -3.29 -6.34 -10.64
CA GLY A 33 -1.85 -6.31 -10.86
C GLY A 33 -1.04 -5.52 -9.82
N LEU A 34 -1.61 -4.52 -9.15
CA LEU A 34 -0.87 -3.72 -8.17
C LEU A 34 -0.48 -4.54 -6.92
N ALA A 35 -1.29 -5.54 -6.55
CA ALA A 35 -0.94 -6.53 -5.53
C ALA A 35 0.39 -7.23 -5.81
N SER A 36 0.61 -7.68 -7.05
CA SER A 36 1.87 -8.31 -7.46
C SER A 36 3.06 -7.34 -7.43
N SER A 37 2.83 -6.04 -7.72
CA SER A 37 3.87 -5.03 -7.58
C SER A 37 4.24 -4.80 -6.12
N GLY A 38 3.25 -4.74 -5.23
CA GLY A 38 3.46 -4.62 -3.78
C GLY A 38 4.28 -5.76 -3.21
N GLU A 39 4.06 -6.98 -3.69
CA GLU A 39 4.86 -8.16 -3.34
C GLU A 39 6.31 -8.04 -3.82
N ARG A 40 6.53 -7.68 -5.09
CA ARG A 40 7.88 -7.51 -5.65
C ARG A 40 8.69 -6.41 -4.94
N TRP A 41 8.06 -5.30 -4.54
CA TRP A 41 8.74 -4.27 -3.76
C TRP A 41 9.27 -4.80 -2.43
N ALA A 42 8.49 -5.67 -1.77
CA ALA A 42 8.89 -6.31 -0.53
C ALA A 42 9.93 -7.42 -0.74
N SER A 43 9.71 -8.32 -1.70
CA SER A 43 10.58 -9.49 -1.89
C SER A 43 11.89 -9.19 -2.59
N ASP A 44 11.88 -8.29 -3.58
CA ASP A 44 13.00 -8.14 -4.53
C ASP A 44 13.80 -6.84 -4.29
N ALA A 45 13.18 -5.84 -3.67
CA ALA A 45 13.75 -4.49 -3.55
C ALA A 45 13.90 -4.00 -2.10
N GLY A 46 13.45 -4.77 -1.10
CA GLY A 46 13.67 -4.46 0.31
C GLY A 46 12.84 -3.30 0.86
N TYR A 47 11.74 -2.94 0.21
CA TYR A 47 10.81 -1.90 0.66
C TYR A 47 9.57 -2.52 1.33
N ALA A 48 9.09 -1.93 2.43
CA ALA A 48 7.72 -2.19 2.81
C ALA A 48 6.78 -1.60 1.74
N SER A 49 5.63 -2.23 1.51
CA SER A 49 4.61 -1.72 0.60
C SER A 49 3.25 -1.61 1.28
N LEU A 50 2.53 -0.55 0.94
CA LEU A 50 1.16 -0.31 1.35
C LEU A 50 0.36 0.08 0.11
N ILE A 51 -0.49 -0.84 -0.35
CA ILE A 51 -1.36 -0.60 -1.50
C ILE A 51 -2.82 -0.46 -1.08
N PHE A 52 -3.59 0.32 -1.83
CA PHE A 52 -4.98 0.60 -1.48
C PHE A 52 -5.86 0.87 -2.70
N ASP A 53 -7.17 0.71 -2.50
CA ASP A 53 -8.19 1.11 -3.45
C ASP A 53 -8.60 2.57 -3.22
N TYR A 54 -8.75 3.36 -4.28
CA TYR A 54 -9.32 4.69 -4.15
C TYR A 54 -10.74 4.61 -3.59
N GLN A 55 -11.20 5.67 -2.94
CA GLN A 55 -12.61 5.78 -2.52
C GLN A 55 -13.53 5.45 -3.70
N PHE A 56 -14.64 4.75 -3.44
CA PHE A 56 -15.60 4.25 -4.42
C PHE A 56 -15.18 3.02 -5.26
N PHE A 57 -13.95 2.52 -5.11
CA PHE A 57 -13.42 1.35 -5.83
C PHE A 57 -13.08 0.19 -4.90
N GLY A 58 -13.07 -1.03 -5.47
CA GLY A 58 -12.61 -2.25 -4.78
C GLY A 58 -13.20 -2.41 -3.39
N ASP A 59 -12.33 -2.64 -2.40
CA ASP A 59 -12.73 -2.82 -1.00
C ASP A 59 -12.93 -1.50 -0.26
N SER A 60 -12.64 -0.36 -0.90
CA SER A 60 -12.89 0.96 -0.33
C SER A 60 -14.39 1.31 -0.40
N GLY A 61 -14.88 1.93 0.66
CA GLY A 61 -16.27 2.38 0.77
C GLY A 61 -16.59 3.60 -0.10
N GLY A 62 -17.87 4.01 -0.05
CA GLY A 62 -18.40 5.22 -0.68
C GLY A 62 -19.38 4.95 -1.82
N GLU A 63 -20.23 5.94 -2.10
CA GLU A 63 -21.19 5.95 -3.22
C GLU A 63 -21.20 7.30 -3.97
N PRO A 64 -21.51 7.33 -5.28
CA PRO A 64 -21.77 6.17 -6.15
C PRO A 64 -20.50 5.35 -6.40
N ARG A 65 -20.63 4.02 -6.52
CA ARG A 65 -19.51 3.13 -6.89
C ARG A 65 -18.84 3.55 -8.21
N LYS A 66 -17.52 3.31 -8.29
CA LYS A 66 -16.67 3.57 -9.48
C LYS A 66 -16.58 5.04 -9.90
N LEU A 67 -16.84 5.97 -8.98
CA LEU A 67 -16.69 7.40 -9.23
C LEU A 67 -15.21 7.81 -9.31
N VAL A 68 -14.79 8.33 -10.46
CA VAL A 68 -13.46 8.92 -10.64
C VAL A 68 -13.50 10.39 -10.21
N SER A 69 -12.76 10.73 -9.15
CA SER A 69 -12.57 12.11 -8.69
C SER A 69 -11.14 12.31 -8.21
N LEU A 70 -10.39 13.21 -8.85
CA LEU A 70 -9.00 13.51 -8.49
C LEU A 70 -8.90 14.03 -7.06
N GLU A 71 -9.84 14.87 -6.64
CA GLU A 71 -9.89 15.40 -5.27
C GLU A 71 -10.00 14.26 -4.25
N LYS A 72 -10.88 13.29 -4.50
CA LYS A 72 -11.10 12.14 -3.62
C LYS A 72 -9.92 11.16 -3.66
N GLN A 73 -9.25 11.01 -4.80
CA GLN A 73 -8.01 10.25 -4.88
C GLN A 73 -6.89 10.88 -4.04
N LEU A 74 -6.72 12.21 -4.11
CA LEU A 74 -5.76 12.96 -3.30
C LEU A 74 -6.08 12.89 -1.79
N GLU A 75 -7.36 12.98 -1.43
CA GLU A 75 -7.83 12.79 -0.05
C GLU A 75 -7.52 11.37 0.47
N GLY A 76 -7.74 10.36 -0.39
CA GLY A 76 -7.39 8.98 -0.12
C GLY A 76 -5.90 8.82 0.19
N TYR A 77 -5.02 9.36 -0.65
CA TYR A 77 -3.58 9.36 -0.41
C TYR A 77 -3.20 10.04 0.91
N LYS A 78 -3.75 11.23 1.20
CA LYS A 78 -3.47 11.95 2.44
C LYS A 78 -3.88 11.12 3.67
N SER A 79 -5.03 10.46 3.61
CA SER A 79 -5.53 9.60 4.69
C SER A 79 -4.64 8.36 4.90
N VAL A 80 -4.24 7.69 3.82
CA VAL A 80 -3.34 6.52 3.86
C VAL A 80 -1.97 6.91 4.42
N LEU A 81 -1.39 8.02 3.94
CA LEU A 81 -0.10 8.52 4.42
C LEU A 81 -0.14 8.92 5.89
N LYS A 82 -1.25 9.55 6.33
CA LYS A 82 -1.46 9.88 7.74
C LYS A 82 -1.52 8.60 8.58
N TRP A 83 -2.30 7.61 8.15
CA TRP A 83 -2.40 6.32 8.85
C TRP A 83 -1.04 5.62 8.96
N ALA A 84 -0.28 5.54 7.86
CA ALA A 84 1.03 4.89 7.83
C ALA A 84 2.04 5.55 8.78
N ARG A 85 2.03 6.88 8.87
CA ARG A 85 2.89 7.63 9.82
C ARG A 85 2.51 7.41 11.28
N GLN A 86 1.24 7.16 11.54
CA GLN A 86 0.72 6.94 12.89
C GLN A 86 0.87 5.49 13.36
N HIS A 87 1.09 4.55 12.44
CA HIS A 87 1.22 3.13 12.72
C HIS A 87 2.49 2.60 12.04
N PRO A 88 3.68 2.81 12.63
CA PRO A 88 4.93 2.31 12.06
C PRO A 88 5.08 0.79 12.20
N ASP A 89 4.50 0.19 13.24
CA ASP A 89 4.66 -1.24 13.59
C ASP A 89 4.43 -2.23 12.43
N PRO A 90 3.41 -2.05 11.56
CA PRO A 90 3.19 -2.92 10.39
C PRO A 90 4.36 -2.95 9.39
N PHE A 91 5.32 -2.02 9.49
CA PHE A 91 6.47 -1.88 8.59
C PHE A 91 7.80 -2.22 9.27
N VAL A 92 7.75 -2.82 10.46
CA VAL A 92 8.92 -3.10 11.31
C VAL A 92 9.24 -4.59 11.40
N THR A 93 8.24 -5.47 11.32
CA THR A 93 8.42 -6.87 11.71
C THR A 93 8.88 -7.75 10.55
N THR A 94 10.09 -8.28 10.65
CA THR A 94 10.46 -9.55 10.03
C THR A 94 10.17 -10.65 11.04
N THR A 95 9.05 -11.36 10.89
CA THR A 95 8.83 -12.57 11.71
C THR A 95 9.77 -13.64 11.17
N SER A 96 10.92 -13.77 11.81
CA SER A 96 11.77 -14.94 11.69
C SER A 96 11.06 -16.12 12.33
N SER A 97 10.64 -17.10 11.55
CA SER A 97 10.31 -18.45 12.00
C SER A 97 10.76 -19.43 10.93
#